data_AF-A0A6A4APR3-F1
#
_entry.id   AF-A0A6A4APR3-F1
#
_cell.length_a   1.000
_cell.length_b   1.000
_cell.length_c   1.000
_cell.angle_alpha   90.00
_cell.angle_beta   90.00
_cell.angle_gamma   90.00
#
_symmetry.space_group_name_H-M   'P 1'
#
loop_
_entity.id
_entity.type
_entity.pdbx_description
1 polymer ?
#
loop_
_entity_poly.entity_id
_entity_poly.type
_entity_poly.pdbx_seq_one_letter_code
_entity_poly.pdbx_strand_id
1 'polypeptide(L)'
;RSASTEVPGESPYRSPPTSPLRANPPPSPTPAPSTSLATRGASVGVVAAGAAVAAPAASVTEPLTSVLTASDRQFYRLAELVVSVARAPPARVDPVLDRRLEPATTLEEVATAAVAPRRLPVAESEEMTSLRQEVDRLQALAKDTEDKLHVEMDLRVKSDVFCVQTSTELHQA
;
A
#
# COMPACT_ATOMS: atom_id res chain seq x y z
N ARG A 1 -1.58 -34.67 72.29
CA ARG A 1 -0.13 -34.39 72.16
C ARG A 1 -0.01 -33.28 71.12
N SER A 2 0.51 -32.11 71.50
CA SER A 2 0.70 -30.94 70.62
C SER A 2 1.71 -31.25 69.49
N ALA A 3 1.89 -30.45 68.42
CA ALA A 3 1.53 -29.05 68.20
C ALA A 3 1.28 -28.68 66.72
N SER A 4 0.77 -27.45 66.55
CA SER A 4 0.97 -26.40 65.51
C SER A 4 2.20 -26.52 64.57
N THR A 5 2.29 -25.83 63.42
CA THR A 5 1.85 -24.43 63.14
C THR A 5 1.63 -24.12 61.64
N GLU A 6 0.86 -23.06 61.38
CA GLU A 6 0.87 -22.18 60.20
C GLU A 6 2.25 -21.54 59.87
N VAL A 7 2.49 -20.76 58.80
CA VAL A 7 1.65 -20.09 57.77
C VAL A 7 2.38 -20.17 56.39
N PRO A 8 1.77 -19.91 55.21
CA PRO A 8 2.42 -20.19 53.93
C PRO A 8 3.33 -19.04 53.44
N GLY A 9 4.42 -19.40 52.75
CA GLY A 9 5.31 -18.45 52.07
C GLY A 9 4.92 -18.25 50.61
N GLU A 10 4.57 -17.03 50.24
CA GLU A 10 4.34 -16.61 48.86
C GLU A 10 5.65 -16.53 48.06
N SER A 11 5.63 -16.96 46.78
CA SER A 11 6.41 -16.32 45.70
C SER A 11 5.97 -16.84 44.32
N PRO A 12 5.05 -16.15 43.62
CA PRO A 12 4.61 -16.54 42.28
C PRO A 12 5.33 -15.74 41.16
N TYR A 13 6.64 -15.52 41.28
CA TYR A 13 7.45 -14.95 40.19
C TYR A 13 8.50 -15.94 39.68
N ARG A 14 8.06 -16.88 38.85
CA ARG A 14 8.94 -17.77 38.08
C ARG A 14 9.15 -17.20 36.68
N SER A 15 10.23 -16.45 36.50
CA SER A 15 10.60 -15.87 35.20
C SER A 15 10.68 -16.92 34.09
N PRO A 16 10.29 -16.59 32.84
CA PRO A 16 10.47 -17.48 31.70
C PRO A 16 11.96 -17.63 31.36
N PRO A 17 12.36 -18.73 30.67
CA PRO A 17 13.77 -19.01 30.40
C PRO A 17 14.36 -18.01 29.39
N THR A 18 15.49 -17.40 29.76
CA THR A 18 16.33 -16.62 28.84
C THR A 18 17.11 -17.54 27.90
N SER A 19 16.49 -17.97 26.81
CA SER A 19 17.22 -18.52 25.67
C SER A 19 18.04 -17.40 25.01
N PRO A 20 19.37 -17.54 24.85
CA PRO A 20 20.13 -16.59 24.05
C PRO A 20 19.75 -16.81 22.58
N LEU A 21 18.91 -15.91 22.05
CA LEU A 21 18.67 -15.81 20.62
C LEU A 21 20.01 -15.53 19.95
N ARG A 22 20.51 -16.54 19.21
CA ARG A 22 21.70 -16.41 18.37
C ARG A 22 21.38 -15.42 17.25
N ALA A 23 21.69 -14.15 17.49
CA ALA A 23 21.49 -13.09 16.51
C ALA A 23 22.25 -13.46 15.22
N ASN A 24 21.52 -13.58 14.11
CA ASN A 24 22.16 -13.66 12.81
C ASN A 24 22.86 -12.32 12.54
N PRO A 25 24.12 -12.31 12.07
CA PRO A 25 24.75 -11.07 11.64
C PRO A 25 23.96 -10.47 10.47
N PRO A 26 23.89 -9.12 10.36
CA PRO A 26 23.24 -8.48 9.22
C PRO A 26 23.96 -8.83 7.90
N PRO A 27 23.24 -8.92 6.78
CA PRO A 27 23.86 -9.19 5.48
C PRO A 27 24.81 -8.04 5.10
N SER A 28 25.97 -8.39 4.55
CA SER A 28 26.95 -7.42 4.05
C SER A 28 26.34 -6.50 2.97
N PRO A 29 26.69 -5.21 2.93
CA PRO A 29 26.18 -4.29 1.92
C PRO A 29 26.63 -4.72 0.51
N THR A 30 25.68 -4.79 -0.42
CA THR A 30 25.93 -5.06 -1.84
C THR A 30 26.78 -3.93 -2.45
N PRO A 31 27.89 -4.23 -3.16
CA PRO A 31 28.64 -3.21 -3.88
C PRO A 31 27.77 -2.50 -4.93
N ALA A 32 27.81 -1.16 -4.97
CA ALA A 32 27.08 -0.37 -5.94
C ALA A 32 27.66 -0.55 -7.36
N PRO A 33 26.83 -0.50 -8.42
CA PRO A 33 27.31 -0.62 -9.80
C PRO A 33 28.07 0.63 -10.24
N SER A 34 29.30 0.46 -10.73
CA SER A 34 30.11 1.55 -11.28
C SER A 34 29.52 2.07 -12.60
N THR A 35 28.94 3.26 -12.58
CA THR A 35 28.42 3.95 -13.76
C THR A 35 29.54 4.60 -14.57
N SER A 36 30.10 3.87 -15.54
CA SER A 36 30.99 4.45 -16.55
C SER A 36 30.20 5.34 -17.51
N LEU A 37 30.22 6.65 -17.27
CA LEU A 37 29.44 7.63 -18.02
C LEU A 37 30.24 8.20 -19.20
N ALA A 38 30.21 7.49 -20.33
CA ALA A 38 30.88 7.90 -21.56
C ALA A 38 29.91 8.63 -22.52
N THR A 39 29.56 9.88 -22.21
CA THR A 39 28.72 10.70 -23.10
C THR A 39 29.57 11.37 -24.19
N ARG A 40 29.64 10.71 -25.35
CA ARG A 40 30.27 11.24 -26.57
C ARG A 40 29.47 12.44 -27.07
N GLY A 41 30.12 13.61 -27.19
CA GLY A 41 29.45 14.85 -27.59
C GLY A 41 28.98 14.89 -29.05
N ALA A 42 27.99 15.75 -29.31
CA ALA A 42 27.57 16.18 -30.64
C ALA A 42 27.43 17.70 -30.65
N SER A 43 28.02 18.35 -31.66
CA SER A 43 28.26 19.79 -31.72
C SER A 43 27.04 20.60 -32.19
N VAL A 44 26.98 21.86 -31.72
CA VAL A 44 26.01 22.86 -32.16
C VAL A 44 26.31 23.29 -33.60
N GLY A 45 25.31 23.23 -34.47
CA GLY A 45 25.37 23.76 -35.84
C GLY A 45 24.33 24.88 -36.03
N VAL A 46 24.78 26.13 -35.99
CA VAL A 46 23.96 27.32 -36.30
C VAL A 46 23.81 27.46 -37.82
N VAL A 47 22.62 27.88 -38.28
CA VAL A 47 22.31 28.09 -39.71
C VAL A 47 22.07 29.58 -40.01
N ALA A 48 22.89 30.14 -40.91
CA ALA A 48 22.60 31.31 -41.74
C ALA A 48 23.55 31.24 -42.97
N ALA A 49 23.07 30.92 -44.17
CA ALA A 49 22.31 31.77 -45.11
C ALA A 49 23.21 32.74 -45.93
N GLY A 50 23.40 32.40 -47.21
CA GLY A 50 24.08 33.22 -48.22
C GLY A 50 23.84 32.66 -49.63
N ALA A 51 23.34 33.50 -50.55
CA ALA A 51 23.01 33.15 -51.94
C ALA A 51 24.26 33.21 -52.86
N ALA A 52 24.27 32.89 -54.16
CA ALA A 52 23.19 32.71 -55.14
C ALA A 52 23.60 31.85 -56.37
N VAL A 53 22.59 31.27 -57.03
CA VAL A 53 22.40 31.05 -58.50
C VAL A 53 23.62 30.95 -59.44
N ALA A 54 23.75 29.83 -60.18
CA ALA A 54 23.95 29.81 -61.65
C ALA A 54 23.78 28.41 -62.32
N ALA A 55 22.77 28.31 -63.20
CA ALA A 55 22.67 27.57 -64.49
C ALA A 55 23.06 26.06 -64.65
N PRO A 56 22.48 25.34 -65.66
CA PRO A 56 22.43 23.86 -65.67
C PRO A 56 23.28 23.15 -66.75
N ALA A 57 23.69 21.91 -66.50
CA ALA A 57 24.09 20.95 -67.55
C ALA A 57 24.07 19.47 -67.10
N ALA A 58 23.71 18.59 -68.04
CA ALA A 58 24.10 17.17 -68.18
C ALA A 58 23.77 16.13 -67.07
N SER A 59 22.76 15.32 -67.36
CA SER A 59 22.72 13.85 -67.18
C SER A 59 23.38 13.23 -65.92
N VAL A 60 22.61 13.12 -64.84
CA VAL A 60 22.70 12.01 -63.88
C VAL A 60 21.26 11.59 -63.53
N THR A 61 21.03 10.30 -63.25
CA THR A 61 19.79 9.85 -62.62
C THR A 61 19.74 10.40 -61.20
N GLU A 62 19.14 11.58 -61.03
CA GLU A 62 18.90 12.19 -59.72
C GLU A 62 18.18 11.17 -58.82
N PRO A 63 18.76 10.76 -57.68
CA PRO A 63 18.00 10.06 -56.67
C PRO A 63 16.93 11.04 -56.18
N LEU A 64 15.67 10.62 -56.15
CA LEU A 64 14.51 11.42 -55.73
C LEU A 64 14.64 11.84 -54.25
N THR A 65 15.48 12.85 -54.01
CA THR A 65 15.63 13.55 -52.75
C THR A 65 14.57 14.62 -52.69
N SER A 66 13.31 14.17 -52.61
CA SER A 66 12.20 15.04 -52.25
C SER A 66 12.57 15.76 -50.97
N VAL A 67 12.63 17.10 -51.03
CA VAL A 67 13.00 17.94 -49.89
C VAL A 67 11.88 17.84 -48.87
N LEU A 68 11.97 16.85 -47.99
CA LEU A 68 10.98 16.58 -46.95
C LEU A 68 10.76 17.84 -46.12
N THR A 69 9.52 18.34 -46.20
CA THR A 69 9.07 19.53 -45.50
C THR A 69 9.16 19.32 -43.99
N ALA A 70 9.06 20.40 -43.22
CA ALA A 70 8.99 20.29 -41.77
C ALA A 70 7.82 19.40 -41.30
N SER A 71 6.71 19.40 -42.05
CA SER A 71 5.53 18.57 -41.80
C SER A 71 5.81 17.09 -42.05
N ASP A 72 6.47 16.73 -43.15
CA ASP A 72 6.81 15.33 -43.45
C ASP A 72 7.70 14.73 -42.34
N ARG A 73 8.65 15.51 -41.83
CA ARG A 73 9.51 15.09 -40.70
C ARG A 73 8.73 14.88 -39.39
N GLN A 74 7.63 15.63 -39.18
CA GLN A 74 6.72 15.41 -38.05
C GLN A 74 5.89 14.14 -38.24
N PHE A 75 5.37 13.90 -39.46
CA PHE A 75 4.65 12.66 -39.78
C PHE A 75 5.53 11.42 -39.66
N TYR A 76 6.79 11.45 -40.09
CA TYR A 76 7.72 10.34 -39.89
C TYR A 76 7.98 10.04 -38.41
N ARG A 77 8.16 11.06 -37.56
CA ARG A 77 8.29 10.87 -36.10
C ARG A 77 7.01 10.30 -35.47
N LEU A 78 5.84 10.73 -35.96
CA LEU A 78 4.55 10.19 -35.49
C LEU A 78 4.39 8.71 -35.91
N ALA A 79 4.74 8.37 -37.14
CA ALA A 79 4.71 7.00 -37.64
C ALA A 79 5.70 6.09 -36.88
N GLU A 80 6.91 6.57 -36.60
CA GLU A 80 7.90 5.86 -35.77
C GLU A 80 7.37 5.60 -34.35
N LEU A 81 6.72 6.58 -33.72
CA LEU A 81 6.08 6.43 -32.42
C LEU A 81 4.95 5.40 -32.46
N VAL A 82 4.05 5.47 -33.44
CA VAL A 82 2.93 4.52 -33.60
C VAL A 82 3.42 3.10 -33.83
N VAL A 83 4.43 2.91 -34.70
CA VAL A 83 5.04 1.58 -34.94
C VAL A 83 5.74 1.06 -33.69
N SER A 84 6.40 1.92 -32.92
CA SER A 84 7.07 1.54 -31.68
C SER A 84 6.07 1.10 -30.60
N VAL A 85 5.00 1.87 -30.39
CA VAL A 85 3.91 1.54 -29.45
C VAL A 85 3.17 0.26 -29.88
N ALA A 86 2.94 0.05 -31.18
CA ALA A 86 2.32 -1.17 -31.68
C ALA A 86 3.20 -2.42 -31.49
N ARG A 87 4.53 -2.29 -31.61
CA ARG A 87 5.48 -3.40 -31.40
C ARG A 87 5.78 -3.68 -29.93
N ALA A 88 5.73 -2.65 -29.09
CA ALA A 88 5.95 -2.76 -27.64
C ALA A 88 4.91 -1.90 -26.89
N PRO A 89 3.68 -2.40 -26.70
CA PRO A 89 2.66 -1.68 -25.95
C PRO A 89 3.12 -1.36 -24.52
N PRO A 90 2.90 -0.15 -24.01
CA PRO A 90 3.19 0.19 -22.62
C PRO A 90 2.52 -0.77 -21.64
N ALA A 91 3.25 -1.18 -20.61
CA ALA A 91 2.70 -2.04 -19.57
C ALA A 91 1.56 -1.31 -18.84
N ARG A 92 0.39 -1.97 -18.77
CA ARG A 92 -0.79 -1.49 -18.05
C ARG A 92 -0.55 -1.61 -16.54
N VAL A 93 -0.54 -0.46 -15.85
CA VAL A 93 -0.14 -0.36 -14.42
C VAL A 93 -1.32 -0.60 -13.47
N ASP A 94 -2.55 -0.30 -13.89
CA ASP A 94 -3.77 -0.51 -13.09
C ASP A 94 -4.93 -0.96 -14.00
N PRO A 95 -5.27 -2.27 -14.02
CA PRO A 95 -6.34 -2.80 -14.88
C PRO A 95 -7.75 -2.30 -14.50
N VAL A 96 -7.94 -1.75 -13.29
CA VAL A 96 -9.20 -1.12 -12.88
C VAL A 96 -9.29 0.29 -13.46
N LEU A 97 -8.20 1.05 -13.44
CA LEU A 97 -8.11 2.35 -14.11
C LEU A 97 -8.24 2.19 -15.63
N ASP A 98 -7.59 1.20 -16.24
CA ASP A 98 -7.70 0.91 -17.67
C ASP A 98 -9.15 0.70 -18.11
N ARG A 99 -9.92 -0.12 -17.39
CA ARG A 99 -11.34 -0.37 -17.69
C ARG A 99 -12.22 0.87 -17.52
N ARG A 100 -11.82 1.83 -16.67
CA ARG A 100 -12.54 3.09 -16.44
C ARG A 100 -12.21 4.14 -17.50
N LEU A 101 -11.01 4.07 -18.09
CA LEU A 101 -10.56 4.95 -19.17
C LEU A 101 -10.97 4.44 -20.56
N GLU A 102 -11.30 3.16 -20.72
CA GLU A 102 -11.71 2.57 -22.00
C GLU A 102 -12.86 3.31 -22.72
N PRO A 103 -13.95 3.74 -22.06
CA PRO A 103 -15.01 4.52 -22.72
C PRO A 103 -14.74 6.02 -22.79
N ALA A 104 -13.62 6.53 -22.25
CA ALA A 104 -13.38 7.96 -22.13
C ALA A 104 -12.92 8.58 -23.46
N THR A 105 -13.69 9.54 -23.95
CA THR A 105 -13.42 10.29 -25.20
C THR A 105 -13.06 11.75 -24.95
N THR A 106 -13.34 12.26 -23.75
CA THR A 106 -13.10 13.65 -23.34
C THR A 106 -12.17 13.77 -22.14
N LEU A 107 -11.57 14.95 -21.95
CA LEU A 107 -10.70 15.22 -20.79
C LEU A 107 -11.46 15.15 -19.45
N GLU A 108 -12.74 15.51 -19.44
CA GLU A 108 -13.61 15.46 -18.26
C GLU A 108 -13.91 14.01 -17.84
N GLU A 109 -14.19 13.14 -18.81
CA GLU A 109 -14.34 11.70 -18.58
C GLU A 109 -13.04 11.10 -18.05
N VAL A 110 -11.88 11.45 -18.63
CA VAL A 110 -10.56 11.02 -18.14
C VAL A 110 -10.31 11.49 -16.71
N ALA A 111 -10.60 12.75 -16.37
CA ALA A 111 -10.43 13.27 -15.01
C ALA A 111 -11.34 12.53 -14.00
N THR A 112 -12.60 12.30 -14.36
CA THR A 112 -13.56 11.54 -13.55
C THR A 112 -13.14 10.07 -13.39
N ALA A 113 -12.66 9.45 -14.47
CA ALA A 113 -12.14 8.09 -14.52
C ALA A 113 -10.76 7.94 -13.86
N ALA A 114 -10.03 9.02 -13.58
CA ALA A 114 -8.84 9.00 -12.74
C ALA A 114 -9.21 9.10 -11.25
N VAL A 115 -10.10 10.03 -10.87
CA VAL A 115 -10.35 10.38 -9.46
C VAL A 115 -11.36 9.49 -8.75
N ALA A 116 -12.33 8.87 -9.46
CA ALA A 116 -13.35 8.07 -8.77
C ALA A 116 -12.74 6.90 -7.96
N PRO A 117 -13.29 6.57 -6.76
CA PRO A 117 -12.71 5.54 -5.89
C PRO A 117 -12.68 4.14 -6.51
N ARG A 118 -11.63 3.36 -6.19
CA ARG A 118 -11.58 1.92 -6.51
C ARG A 118 -12.67 1.18 -5.74
N ARG A 119 -13.76 0.80 -6.42
CA ARG A 119 -14.80 -0.07 -5.85
C ARG A 119 -14.38 -1.54 -5.93
N LEU A 120 -13.45 -1.93 -5.07
CA LEU A 120 -13.23 -3.35 -4.78
C LEU A 120 -14.41 -3.90 -3.96
N PRO A 121 -14.81 -5.17 -4.13
CA PRO A 121 -15.83 -5.77 -3.28
C PRO A 121 -15.36 -5.77 -1.81
N VAL A 122 -16.13 -5.13 -0.93
CA VAL A 122 -15.81 -4.99 0.52
C VAL A 122 -15.70 -6.35 1.23
N ALA A 123 -16.13 -7.44 0.60
CA ALA A 123 -16.00 -8.80 1.10
C ALA A 123 -14.65 -9.47 0.81
N GLU A 124 -13.81 -8.91 -0.07
CA GLU A 124 -12.61 -9.60 -0.60
C GLU A 124 -11.29 -9.17 0.03
N SER A 125 -11.23 -8.07 0.81
CA SER A 125 -9.99 -7.72 1.53
C SER A 125 -9.84 -8.53 2.82
N GLU A 126 -8.67 -9.10 3.01
CA GLU A 126 -8.24 -9.81 4.23
C GLU A 126 -8.39 -8.94 5.49
N GLU A 127 -8.19 -7.62 5.35
CA GLU A 127 -8.43 -6.63 6.40
C GLU A 127 -9.91 -6.57 6.83
N MET A 128 -10.86 -6.65 5.88
CA MET A 128 -12.28 -6.61 6.19
C MET A 128 -12.80 -7.92 6.78
N THR A 129 -12.21 -9.07 6.41
CA THR A 129 -12.55 -10.35 7.05
C THR A 129 -11.97 -10.44 8.46
N SER A 130 -10.73 -9.99 8.66
CA SER A 130 -10.09 -9.85 9.98
C SER A 130 -10.86 -8.89 10.90
N LEU A 131 -11.25 -7.71 10.40
CA LEU A 131 -12.02 -6.74 11.19
C LEU A 131 -13.39 -7.30 11.63
N ARG A 132 -14.07 -8.10 10.80
CA ARG A 132 -15.32 -8.77 11.18
C ARG A 132 -15.10 -9.79 12.31
N GLN A 133 -14.08 -10.63 12.18
CA GLN A 133 -13.72 -11.60 13.23
C GLN A 133 -13.38 -10.91 14.56
N GLU A 134 -12.69 -9.77 14.51
CA GLU A 134 -12.38 -8.97 15.69
C GLU A 134 -13.62 -8.31 16.30
N VAL A 135 -14.57 -7.83 15.49
CA VAL A 135 -15.89 -7.36 15.98
C VAL A 135 -16.65 -8.49 16.66
N ASP A 136 -16.73 -9.68 16.06
CA ASP A 136 -17.41 -10.84 16.65
C ASP A 136 -16.76 -11.24 17.99
N ARG A 137 -15.42 -11.25 18.06
CA ARG A 137 -14.63 -11.52 19.28
C ARG A 137 -14.87 -10.47 20.36
N LEU A 138 -14.92 -9.18 20.00
CA LEU A 138 -15.17 -8.09 20.93
C LEU A 138 -16.62 -8.09 21.44
N GLN A 139 -17.61 -8.44 20.61
CA GLN A 139 -19.00 -8.62 21.03
C GLN A 139 -19.14 -9.77 22.03
N ALA A 140 -18.49 -10.92 21.76
CA ALA A 140 -18.48 -12.04 22.68
C ALA A 140 -17.82 -11.68 24.03
N LEU A 141 -16.71 -10.95 24.01
CA LEU A 141 -16.03 -10.48 25.21
C LEU A 141 -16.88 -9.46 25.99
N ALA A 142 -17.50 -8.50 25.32
CA ALA A 142 -18.37 -7.52 25.95
C ALA A 142 -19.53 -8.21 26.69
N LYS A 143 -20.15 -9.21 26.05
CA LYS A 143 -21.20 -10.01 26.67
C LYS A 143 -20.73 -10.81 27.89
N ASP A 144 -19.59 -11.51 27.80
CA ASP A 144 -19.01 -12.20 28.97
C ASP A 144 -18.79 -11.22 30.15
N THR A 145 -18.29 -10.01 29.87
CA THR A 145 -18.08 -9.00 30.91
C THR A 145 -19.39 -8.45 31.49
N GLU A 146 -20.43 -8.29 30.68
CA GLU A 146 -21.77 -7.87 31.12
C GLU A 146 -22.42 -8.93 32.02
N ASP A 147 -22.41 -10.20 31.56
CA ASP A 147 -22.94 -11.34 32.32
C ASP A 147 -22.22 -11.49 33.68
N LYS A 148 -20.89 -11.30 33.74
CA LYS A 148 -20.11 -11.36 34.99
C LYS A 148 -20.37 -10.17 35.92
N LEU A 149 -20.52 -8.96 35.37
CA LEU A 149 -20.87 -7.77 36.15
C LEU A 149 -22.29 -7.90 36.75
N HIS A 150 -23.22 -8.51 36.02
CA HIS A 150 -24.55 -8.82 36.55
C HIS A 150 -24.48 -9.76 37.76
N VAL A 151 -23.72 -10.87 37.66
CA VAL A 151 -23.49 -11.80 38.79
C VAL A 151 -22.81 -11.10 39.98
N GLU A 152 -21.81 -10.25 39.74
CA GLU A 152 -21.13 -9.51 40.80
C GLU A 152 -22.06 -8.53 41.51
N MET A 153 -22.92 -7.82 40.77
CA MET A 153 -23.94 -6.92 41.33
C MET A 153 -24.94 -7.68 42.21
N ASP A 154 -25.39 -8.85 41.75
CA ASP A 154 -26.29 -9.74 42.49
C ASP A 154 -25.67 -10.24 43.81
N LEU A 155 -24.36 -10.51 43.81
CA LEU A 155 -23.61 -10.89 45.01
C LEU A 155 -23.41 -9.70 45.97
N ARG A 156 -23.16 -8.48 45.45
CA ARG A 156 -23.11 -7.26 46.27
C ARG A 156 -24.44 -7.01 46.99
N VAL A 157 -25.56 -7.04 46.26
CA VAL A 157 -26.90 -6.85 46.86
C VAL A 157 -27.18 -7.88 47.97
N LYS A 158 -26.83 -9.15 47.75
CA LYS A 158 -26.97 -10.20 48.78
C LYS A 158 -26.09 -9.90 50.00
N SER A 159 -24.84 -9.49 49.79
CA SER A 159 -23.92 -9.09 50.87
C SER A 159 -24.46 -7.93 51.69
N ASP A 160 -24.97 -6.88 51.04
CA ASP A 160 -25.53 -5.70 51.72
C ASP A 160 -26.74 -6.08 52.58
N VAL A 161 -27.63 -6.93 52.08
CA VAL A 161 -28.79 -7.46 52.84
C VAL A 161 -28.32 -8.25 54.08
N PHE A 162 -27.34 -9.14 53.94
CA PHE A 162 -26.78 -9.87 55.09
C PHE A 162 -26.13 -8.93 56.12
N CYS A 163 -25.38 -7.91 55.68
CA CYS A 163 -24.78 -6.92 56.57
C CYS A 163 -25.83 -6.10 57.33
N VAL A 164 -26.93 -5.70 56.69
CA VAL A 164 -28.03 -4.99 57.35
C VAL A 164 -28.75 -5.91 58.34
N GLN A 165 -29.10 -7.14 57.96
CA GLN A 165 -29.77 -8.11 58.83
C GLN A 165 -28.96 -8.39 60.10
N THR A 166 -27.71 -8.82 59.95
CA THR A 166 -26.82 -9.13 61.09
C THR A 166 -26.58 -7.92 62.00
N SER A 167 -26.48 -6.71 61.43
CA SER A 167 -26.44 -5.47 62.22
C SER A 167 -27.74 -5.26 63.01
N THR A 168 -28.91 -5.41 62.39
CA THR A 168 -30.20 -5.23 63.07
C THR A 168 -30.46 -6.28 64.16
N GLU A 169 -30.02 -7.52 63.96
CA GLU A 169 -30.09 -8.59 64.96
C GLU A 169 -29.19 -8.28 66.17
N LEU A 170 -27.95 -7.83 65.92
CA LEU A 170 -27.01 -7.46 66.98
C LEU A 170 -27.49 -6.25 67.81
N HIS A 171 -28.26 -5.33 67.23
CA HIS A 171 -28.86 -4.21 67.97
C HIS A 171 -30.13 -4.61 68.76
N GLN A 172 -30.64 -5.83 68.59
CA GLN A 172 -31.85 -6.35 69.25
C GLN A 172 -31.56 -7.42 70.32
N ALA A 173 -30.30 -7.83 70.47
CA ALA A 173 -29.82 -8.83 71.42
C ALA A 173 -29.23 -8.22 72.71
#